data_AF-A0A9P5ZUD8-F1
#
_entry.id   AF-A0A9P5ZUD8-F1
#
_cell.length_a   1.000
_cell.length_b   1.000
_cell.length_c   1.000
_cell.angle_alpha   90.00
_cell.angle_beta   90.00
_cell.angle_gamma   90.00
#
_symmetry.space_group_name_H-M   'P 1'
#
loop_
_entity.id
_entity.type
_entity.pdbx_description
1 polymer ?
#
loop_
_entity_poly.entity_id
_entity_poly.type
_entity_poly.pdbx_seq_one_letter_code
_entity_poly.pdbx_strand_id
1 'polypeptide(L)'
;MFTNIHVNPSPSSAMATFEGIDLNNQAYQAKLRGDFPEAERLYLSAIDVKERHLGPNAITTALSQNALGEVYLQMGKMEEAEDNLTKALAVRSAGGPPFDAAVTRENLAQLAEMKGQMSQAKALRLRGAPNTIVCANSYCISKALSLGALKHCSNCKSVYYCSEACQGIDWRSRHKNYCPSPAL
;
A
#
# COMPACT_ATOMS: atom_id res chain seq x y z
N MET A 1 -29.90 14.99 -19.35
CA MET A 1 -28.67 14.62 -20.07
C MET A 1 -27.52 15.35 -19.41
N PHE A 2 -26.74 14.68 -18.57
CA PHE A 2 -25.52 15.28 -18.02
C PHE A 2 -24.40 15.07 -19.03
N THR A 3 -23.89 16.15 -19.59
CA THR A 3 -22.67 16.16 -20.38
C THR A 3 -21.51 15.84 -19.44
N ASN A 4 -20.86 14.70 -19.66
CA ASN A 4 -19.51 14.47 -19.15
C ASN A 4 -18.59 15.47 -19.85
N ILE A 5 -18.47 16.67 -19.28
CA ILE A 5 -17.46 17.64 -19.70
C ILE A 5 -16.13 17.06 -19.21
N HIS A 6 -15.37 16.47 -20.15
CA HIS A 6 -13.98 16.19 -19.92
C HIS A 6 -13.25 17.54 -19.88
N VAL A 7 -13.18 18.15 -18.70
CA VAL A 7 -12.43 19.38 -18.50
C VAL A 7 -10.96 19.02 -18.71
N ASN A 8 -10.36 19.52 -19.79
CA ASN A 8 -8.93 19.41 -20.00
C ASN A 8 -8.25 20.12 -18.82
N PRO A 9 -7.33 19.48 -18.06
CA PRO A 9 -6.72 20.12 -16.91
C PRO A 9 -6.11 21.46 -17.34
N SER A 10 -6.31 22.50 -16.53
CA SER A 10 -5.64 23.77 -16.77
C SER A 10 -4.13 23.54 -16.81
N PRO A 11 -3.35 24.40 -17.50
CA PRO A 11 -1.89 24.32 -17.48
C PRO A 11 -1.32 24.23 -16.05
N SER A 12 -1.96 24.91 -15.09
CA SER A 12 -1.61 24.83 -13.66
C SER A 12 -1.87 23.45 -13.04
N SER A 13 -3.02 22.80 -13.33
CA SER A 13 -3.31 21.45 -12.86
C SER A 13 -2.41 20.40 -13.52
N ALA A 14 -2.06 20.59 -14.80
CA ALA A 14 -1.12 19.73 -15.50
C ALA A 14 0.29 19.84 -14.92
N MET A 15 0.78 21.06 -14.68
CA MET A 15 2.07 21.30 -14.04
C MET A 15 2.13 20.73 -12.62
N ALA A 16 1.10 20.95 -11.80
CA ALA A 16 1.00 20.39 -10.46
C ALA A 16 0.99 18.86 -10.47
N THR A 17 0.40 18.24 -11.50
CA THR A 17 0.44 16.78 -11.68
C THR A 17 1.87 16.30 -11.93
N PHE A 18 2.64 16.97 -12.79
CA PHE A 18 4.04 16.62 -13.04
C PHE A 18 4.91 16.80 -11.80
N GLU A 19 4.77 17.92 -11.09
CA GLU A 19 5.49 18.19 -9.83
C GLU A 19 5.20 17.12 -8.78
N GLY A 20 3.92 16.81 -8.55
CA GLY A 20 3.53 15.78 -7.59
C GLY A 20 4.00 14.37 -7.98
N ILE A 21 4.16 14.08 -9.28
CA ILE A 21 4.73 12.81 -9.75
C ILE A 21 6.24 12.79 -9.50
N ASP A 22 6.94 13.88 -9.79
CA ASP A 22 8.38 13.98 -9.61
C ASP A 22 8.77 13.85 -8.12
N LEU A 23 8.08 14.58 -7.24
CA LEU A 23 8.25 14.44 -5.79
C LEU A 23 8.01 13.00 -5.31
N ASN A 24 6.98 12.33 -5.84
CA ASN A 24 6.73 10.92 -5.52
C ASN A 24 7.87 9.99 -5.96
N ASN A 25 8.44 10.24 -7.14
CA ASN A 25 9.54 9.45 -7.65
C ASN A 25 10.80 9.67 -6.82
N GLN A 26 11.11 10.92 -6.46
CA GLN A 26 12.22 11.25 -5.57
C GLN A 26 12.04 10.59 -4.19
N ALA A 27 10.82 10.65 -3.62
CA ALA A 27 10.49 10.01 -2.36
C ALA A 27 10.72 8.49 -2.41
N TYR A 28 10.30 7.85 -3.51
CA TYR A 28 10.54 6.42 -3.73
C TYR A 28 12.04 6.09 -3.80
N GLN A 29 12.83 6.92 -4.47
CA GLN A 29 14.30 6.75 -4.50
C GLN A 29 14.93 6.94 -3.11
N ALA A 30 14.45 7.90 -2.32
CA ALA A 30 14.91 8.08 -0.94
C ALA A 30 14.58 6.85 -0.07
N LYS A 31 13.35 6.32 -0.19
CA LYS A 31 12.92 5.06 0.45
C LYS A 31 13.84 3.89 0.07
N LEU A 32 14.18 3.73 -1.21
CA LEU A 32 15.07 2.66 -1.67
C LEU A 32 16.48 2.75 -1.07
N ARG A 33 16.96 3.96 -0.75
CA ARG A 33 18.23 4.18 -0.05
C ARG A 33 18.13 4.02 1.47
N GLY A 34 16.92 3.82 2.01
CA GLY A 34 16.66 3.76 3.45
C GLY A 34 16.55 5.12 4.14
N ASP A 35 16.52 6.22 3.38
CA ASP A 35 16.34 7.57 3.91
C ASP A 35 14.84 7.87 4.11
N PHE A 36 14.27 7.26 5.15
CA PHE A 36 12.85 7.39 5.46
C PHE A 36 12.40 8.81 5.84
N PRO A 37 13.19 9.62 6.59
CA PRO A 37 12.84 11.01 6.85
C PRO A 37 12.70 11.85 5.57
N GLU A 38 13.62 11.69 4.60
CA GLU A 38 13.51 12.40 3.34
C GLU A 38 12.35 11.88 2.48
N ALA A 39 12.12 10.55 2.47
CA ALA A 39 10.97 9.96 1.81
C ALA A 39 9.65 10.50 2.37
N GLU A 40 9.51 10.58 3.70
CA GLU A 40 8.36 11.15 4.40
C GLU A 40 8.11 12.60 3.95
N ARG A 41 9.14 13.45 4.02
CA ARG A 41 9.05 14.87 3.62
C ARG A 41 8.60 15.02 2.16
N LEU A 42 9.19 14.23 1.25
CA LEU A 42 8.88 14.30 -0.18
C LEU A 42 7.47 13.77 -0.49
N TYR A 43 7.03 12.67 0.13
CA TYR A 43 5.67 12.18 -0.04
C TYR A 43 4.62 13.13 0.51
N LEU A 44 4.85 13.75 1.68
CA LEU A 44 3.97 14.78 2.23
C LEU A 44 3.85 15.98 1.27
N SER A 45 4.97 16.42 0.70
CA SER A 45 4.99 17.50 -0.31
C SER A 45 4.21 17.12 -1.56
N ALA A 46 4.37 15.87 -2.04
CA ALA A 46 3.64 15.36 -3.19
C ALA A 46 2.13 15.26 -2.94
N ILE A 47 1.72 14.85 -1.73
CA ILE A 47 0.31 14.80 -1.32
C ILE A 47 -0.27 16.20 -1.31
N ASP A 48 0.38 17.17 -0.66
CA ASP A 48 -0.10 18.55 -0.58
C ASP A 48 -0.30 19.19 -1.96
N VAL A 49 0.67 19.07 -2.88
CA VAL A 49 0.52 19.56 -4.26
C VAL A 49 -0.67 18.89 -4.97
N LYS A 50 -0.81 17.56 -4.85
CA LYS A 50 -1.92 16.85 -5.51
C LYS A 50 -3.27 17.17 -4.90
N GLU A 51 -3.36 17.31 -3.58
CA GLU A 51 -4.60 17.67 -2.89
C GLU A 51 -5.06 19.07 -3.27
N ARG A 52 -4.16 20.06 -3.30
CA ARG A 52 -4.50 21.44 -3.68
C ARG A 52 -5.04 21.58 -5.10
N HIS A 53 -4.58 20.74 -6.03
CA HIS A 53 -4.88 20.89 -7.47
C HIS A 53 -5.84 19.84 -8.04
N LEU A 54 -5.88 18.64 -7.46
CA LEU A 54 -6.69 17.50 -7.93
C LEU A 54 -7.73 17.06 -6.90
N GLY A 55 -7.58 17.50 -5.64
CA GLY A 55 -8.44 17.14 -4.53
C GLY A 55 -7.96 15.88 -3.75
N PRO A 56 -8.44 15.71 -2.51
CA PRO A 56 -8.06 14.61 -1.63
C PRO A 56 -8.52 13.23 -2.11
N ASN A 57 -9.56 13.18 -2.95
CA ASN A 57 -10.13 11.94 -3.49
C ASN A 57 -9.53 11.53 -4.84
N ALA A 58 -8.50 12.23 -5.33
CA ALA A 58 -7.82 11.84 -6.56
C ALA A 58 -7.03 10.54 -6.38
N ILE A 59 -7.08 9.63 -7.36
CA ILE A 59 -6.35 8.35 -7.33
C ILE A 59 -4.84 8.59 -7.17
N THR A 60 -4.29 9.62 -7.81
CA THR A 60 -2.86 9.96 -7.72
C THR A 60 -2.44 10.44 -6.33
N THR A 61 -3.34 11.08 -5.58
CA THR A 61 -3.14 11.44 -4.15
C THR A 61 -3.15 10.18 -3.30
N ALA A 62 -4.13 9.29 -3.49
CA ALA A 62 -4.23 8.04 -2.75
C ALA A 62 -3.03 7.10 -2.97
N LEU A 63 -2.41 7.12 -4.16
CA LEU A 63 -1.17 6.40 -4.42
C LEU A 63 0.00 6.93 -3.57
N SER A 64 0.12 8.26 -3.43
CA SER A 64 1.12 8.88 -2.54
C SER A 64 0.85 8.57 -1.07
N GLN A 65 -0.40 8.65 -0.62
CA GLN A 65 -0.79 8.30 0.76
C GLN A 65 -0.46 6.84 1.06
N ASN A 66 -0.73 5.91 0.15
CA ASN A 66 -0.34 4.51 0.35
C ASN A 66 1.17 4.34 0.46
N ALA A 67 1.95 5.03 -0.38
CA ALA A 67 3.40 4.95 -0.34
C ALA A 67 3.98 5.55 0.95
N LEU A 68 3.42 6.67 1.42
CA LEU A 68 3.75 7.24 2.72
C LEU A 68 3.41 6.29 3.88
N GLY A 69 2.24 5.64 3.81
CA GLY A 69 1.86 4.61 4.77
C GLY A 69 2.86 3.44 4.83
N GLU A 70 3.40 3.02 3.69
CA GLU A 70 4.47 2.01 3.63
C GLU A 70 5.76 2.48 4.31
N VAL A 71 6.16 3.74 4.09
CA VAL A 71 7.31 4.35 4.79
C VAL A 71 7.08 4.36 6.30
N TYR A 72 5.86 4.70 6.76
CA TYR A 72 5.53 4.67 8.17
C TYR A 72 5.56 3.27 8.78
N LEU A 73 5.15 2.23 8.05
CA LEU A 73 5.35 0.84 8.49
C LEU A 73 6.84 0.51 8.68
N GLN A 74 7.69 0.96 7.77
CA GLN A 74 9.15 0.74 7.86
C GLN A 74 9.79 1.49 9.04
N MET A 75 9.22 2.64 9.43
CA MET A 75 9.64 3.40 10.61
C MET A 75 9.02 2.92 11.92
N GLY A 76 8.04 2.00 11.89
CA GLY A 76 7.29 1.57 13.07
C GLY A 76 6.24 2.58 13.56
N LYS A 77 5.94 3.63 12.78
CA LYS A 77 4.94 4.67 13.06
C LYS A 77 3.54 4.14 12.72
N MET A 78 2.96 3.35 13.64
CA MET A 78 1.76 2.55 13.36
C MET A 78 0.51 3.40 13.15
N GLU A 79 0.34 4.47 13.93
CA GLU A 79 -0.80 5.37 13.88
C GLU A 79 -0.82 6.18 12.57
N GLU A 80 0.32 6.76 12.18
CA GLU A 80 0.45 7.51 10.94
C GLU A 80 0.29 6.61 9.70
N ALA A 81 0.77 5.36 9.78
CA ALA A 81 0.52 4.36 8.74
C ALA A 81 -0.99 4.07 8.60
N GLU A 82 -1.70 3.87 9.71
CA GLU A 82 -3.13 3.56 9.70
C GLU A 82 -3.96 4.66 9.04
N ASP A 83 -3.72 5.92 9.41
CA ASP A 83 -4.44 7.07 8.86
C ASP A 83 -4.25 7.17 7.34
N ASN A 84 -3.00 7.13 6.88
CA ASN A 84 -2.67 7.25 5.46
C ASN A 84 -3.19 6.08 4.63
N LEU A 85 -3.01 4.85 5.11
CA LEU A 85 -3.45 3.65 4.40
C LEU A 85 -4.98 3.54 4.35
N THR A 86 -5.69 3.98 5.40
CA THR A 86 -7.16 3.97 5.43
C THR A 86 -7.74 4.98 4.43
N LYS A 87 -7.19 6.21 4.40
CA LYS A 87 -7.54 7.23 3.39
C LYS A 87 -7.30 6.73 1.97
N ALA A 88 -6.11 6.16 1.73
CA ALA A 88 -5.76 5.61 0.43
C ALA A 88 -6.69 4.46 0.01
N LEU A 89 -7.04 3.54 0.93
CA LEU A 89 -7.90 2.41 0.64
C LEU A 89 -9.32 2.85 0.27
N ALA A 90 -9.87 3.86 0.96
CA ALA A 90 -11.20 4.38 0.67
C ALA A 90 -11.32 4.86 -0.78
N VAL A 91 -10.33 5.64 -1.23
CA VAL A 91 -10.27 6.18 -2.61
C VAL A 91 -10.00 5.06 -3.62
N ARG A 92 -8.98 4.22 -3.38
CA ARG A 92 -8.59 3.14 -4.32
C ARG A 92 -9.65 2.06 -4.45
N SER A 93 -10.49 1.84 -3.43
CA SER A 93 -11.61 0.88 -3.49
C SER A 93 -12.83 1.41 -4.23
N ALA A 94 -13.01 2.74 -4.31
CA ALA A 94 -14.18 3.36 -4.93
C ALA A 94 -14.05 3.51 -6.46
N GLY A 95 -12.82 3.63 -6.99
CA GLY A 95 -12.62 3.85 -8.42
C GLY A 95 -11.21 3.61 -8.95
N GLY A 96 -10.33 2.99 -8.17
CA GLY A 96 -8.97 2.65 -8.60
C GLY A 96 -8.87 1.26 -9.22
N PRO A 97 -7.72 0.91 -9.84
CA PRO A 97 -7.44 -0.46 -10.26
C PRO A 97 -7.62 -1.44 -9.09
N PRO A 98 -8.24 -2.62 -9.28
CA PRO A 98 -8.42 -3.57 -8.18
C PRO A 98 -7.11 -3.99 -7.51
N PHE A 99 -6.03 -4.15 -8.30
CA PHE A 99 -4.68 -4.45 -7.79
C PHE A 99 -4.18 -3.37 -6.82
N ASP A 100 -4.48 -2.11 -7.10
CA ASP A 100 -4.06 -0.98 -6.28
C ASP A 100 -4.70 -1.04 -4.87
N ALA A 101 -6.01 -1.31 -4.81
CA ALA A 101 -6.68 -1.56 -3.54
C ALA A 101 -6.12 -2.81 -2.82
N ALA A 102 -5.69 -3.85 -3.56
CA ALA A 102 -5.07 -5.03 -2.98
C ALA A 102 -3.75 -4.73 -2.27
N VAL A 103 -2.87 -3.94 -2.90
CA VAL A 103 -1.61 -3.49 -2.28
C VAL A 103 -1.88 -2.71 -0.98
N THR A 104 -2.88 -1.82 -0.98
CA THR A 104 -3.22 -1.05 0.23
C THR A 104 -3.75 -1.96 1.35
N ARG A 105 -4.59 -2.94 1.01
CA ARG A 105 -5.09 -3.93 1.98
C ARG A 105 -3.97 -4.78 2.55
N GLU A 106 -2.97 -5.12 1.74
CA GLU A 106 -1.78 -5.84 2.20
C GLU A 106 -1.00 -5.02 3.21
N ASN A 107 -0.75 -3.74 2.94
CA ASN A 107 -0.08 -2.85 3.89
C ASN A 107 -0.86 -2.70 5.21
N LEU A 108 -2.19 -2.56 5.15
CA LEU A 108 -3.04 -2.57 6.35
C LEU A 108 -3.02 -3.92 7.08
N ALA A 109 -2.88 -5.03 6.35
CA ALA A 109 -2.74 -6.34 6.95
C ALA A 109 -1.38 -6.50 7.65
N GLN A 110 -0.30 -5.94 7.10
CA GLN A 110 0.99 -5.88 7.78
C GLN A 110 0.93 -5.01 9.05
N LEU A 111 0.22 -3.88 9.01
CA LEU A 111 -0.06 -3.09 10.22
C LEU A 111 -0.81 -3.91 11.28
N ALA A 112 -1.84 -4.65 10.89
CA ALA A 112 -2.58 -5.52 11.80
C ALA A 112 -1.68 -6.63 12.38
N GLU A 113 -0.74 -7.19 11.61
CA GLU A 113 0.28 -8.10 12.14
C GLU A 113 1.16 -7.43 13.20
N MET A 114 1.62 -6.19 12.94
CA MET A 114 2.42 -5.43 13.89
C MET A 114 1.68 -5.17 15.21
N LYS A 115 0.35 -5.05 15.17
CA LYS A 115 -0.53 -4.94 16.33
C LYS A 115 -0.92 -6.30 16.96
N GLY A 116 -0.43 -7.42 16.44
CA GLY A 116 -0.77 -8.78 16.91
C GLY A 116 -2.17 -9.28 16.47
N GLN A 117 -2.83 -8.58 15.56
CA GLN A 117 -4.22 -8.80 15.15
C GLN A 117 -4.30 -9.72 13.91
N MET A 118 -3.82 -10.96 14.04
CA MET A 118 -3.70 -11.89 12.89
C MET A 118 -5.01 -12.19 12.16
N SER A 119 -6.13 -12.31 12.90
CA SER A 119 -7.45 -12.54 12.30
C SER A 119 -7.90 -11.35 11.44
N GLN A 120 -7.61 -10.12 11.88
CA GLN A 120 -7.90 -8.91 11.12
C GLN A 120 -7.00 -8.81 9.88
N ALA A 121 -5.70 -9.11 10.02
CA ALA A 121 -4.77 -9.16 8.89
C ALA A 121 -5.27 -10.13 7.80
N LYS A 122 -5.69 -11.33 8.20
CA LYS A 122 -6.28 -12.31 7.27
C LYS A 122 -7.55 -11.81 6.60
N ALA A 123 -8.46 -11.21 7.36
CA ALA A 123 -9.71 -10.68 6.82
C ALA A 123 -9.48 -9.55 5.81
N LEU A 124 -8.51 -8.66 6.06
CA LEU A 124 -8.12 -7.59 5.14
C LEU A 124 -7.63 -8.15 3.80
N ARG A 125 -6.73 -9.14 3.82
CA ARG A 125 -6.23 -9.81 2.61
C ARG A 125 -7.33 -10.53 1.84
N LEU A 126 -8.18 -11.27 2.55
CA LEU A 126 -9.25 -12.07 1.95
C LEU A 126 -10.42 -11.24 1.40
N ARG A 127 -10.52 -9.95 1.72
CA ARG A 127 -11.51 -9.05 1.09
C ARG A 127 -11.36 -9.00 -0.45
N GLY A 128 -10.20 -9.38 -1.00
CA GLY A 128 -10.00 -9.46 -2.46
C GLY A 128 -10.53 -10.73 -3.09
N ALA A 129 -10.64 -11.79 -2.30
CA ALA A 129 -10.80 -13.16 -2.77
C ALA A 129 -12.04 -13.36 -3.67
N PRO A 130 -12.00 -14.31 -4.61
CA PRO A 130 -10.88 -15.24 -4.87
C PRO A 130 -9.76 -14.64 -5.72
N ASN A 131 -9.88 -13.39 -6.19
CA ASN A 131 -8.91 -12.74 -7.06
C ASN A 131 -8.21 -11.59 -6.32
N THR A 132 -7.33 -10.84 -6.97
CA THR A 132 -6.91 -9.53 -6.45
C THR A 132 -6.32 -9.60 -5.02
N ILE A 133 -5.61 -10.68 -4.74
CA ILE A 133 -4.77 -10.86 -3.55
C ILE A 133 -3.32 -10.64 -3.99
N VAL A 134 -2.48 -10.06 -3.15
CA VAL A 134 -1.07 -9.83 -3.47
C VAL A 134 -0.17 -10.70 -2.59
N CYS A 135 1.06 -10.89 -3.04
CA CYS A 135 2.09 -11.53 -2.23
C CYS A 135 2.46 -10.60 -1.06
N ALA A 136 2.64 -11.17 0.13
CA ALA A 136 3.03 -10.38 1.32
C ALA A 136 4.48 -9.89 1.30
N ASN A 137 5.33 -10.41 0.41
CA ASN A 137 6.67 -9.85 0.20
C ASN A 137 6.52 -8.52 -0.55
N SER A 138 6.80 -7.40 0.13
CA SER A 138 6.73 -6.05 -0.43
C SER A 138 7.67 -5.81 -1.63
N TYR A 139 8.69 -6.66 -1.84
CA TYR A 139 9.59 -6.61 -3.00
C TYR A 139 9.15 -7.52 -4.15
N CYS A 140 7.99 -8.17 -4.04
CA CYS A 140 7.50 -9.05 -5.09
C CYS A 140 7.03 -8.26 -6.32
N ILE A 141 7.52 -8.63 -7.50
CA ILE A 141 7.08 -8.05 -8.79
C ILE A 141 5.81 -8.70 -9.35
N SER A 142 5.31 -9.77 -8.71
CA SER A 142 4.09 -10.44 -9.14
C SER A 142 2.87 -9.53 -8.97
N LYS A 143 1.97 -9.55 -9.95
CA LYS A 143 0.71 -8.78 -9.94
C LYS A 143 -0.32 -9.43 -8.99
N ALA A 144 -1.56 -8.92 -9.01
CA ALA A 144 -2.71 -9.56 -8.36
C ALA A 144 -2.81 -11.04 -8.74
N LEU A 145 -2.94 -11.89 -7.74
CA LEU A 145 -3.01 -13.35 -7.83
C LEU A 145 -4.38 -13.82 -7.34
N SER A 146 -4.78 -15.00 -7.80
CA SER A 146 -5.92 -15.71 -7.23
C SER A 146 -5.50 -16.42 -5.95
N LEU A 147 -6.44 -16.56 -5.01
CA LEU A 147 -6.21 -17.25 -3.74
C LEU A 147 -5.70 -18.68 -3.94
N GLY A 148 -6.23 -19.39 -4.95
CA GLY A 148 -5.82 -20.77 -5.26
C GLY A 148 -4.38 -20.90 -5.77
N ALA A 149 -3.78 -19.81 -6.26
CA ALA A 149 -2.39 -19.78 -6.73
C ALA A 149 -1.38 -19.43 -5.61
N LEU A 150 -1.86 -19.08 -4.41
CA LEU A 150 -1.02 -18.62 -3.31
C LEU A 150 -0.74 -19.73 -2.31
N LYS A 151 0.50 -19.82 -1.87
CA LYS A 151 0.88 -20.50 -0.63
C LYS A 151 0.55 -19.59 0.55
N HIS A 152 0.48 -20.14 1.75
CA HIS A 152 0.35 -19.35 2.97
C HIS A 152 1.37 -19.80 4.02
N CYS A 153 1.68 -18.92 4.97
CA CYS A 153 2.48 -19.28 6.13
C CYS A 153 1.90 -20.55 6.79
N SER A 154 2.74 -21.57 6.99
CA SER A 154 2.31 -22.87 7.54
C SER A 154 1.85 -22.76 8.99
N ASN A 155 2.39 -21.78 9.72
CA ASN A 155 2.09 -21.54 11.11
C ASN A 155 0.77 -20.75 11.30
N CYS A 156 0.75 -19.47 10.90
CA CYS A 156 -0.41 -18.61 11.16
C CYS A 156 -1.54 -18.71 10.13
N LYS A 157 -1.28 -19.28 8.94
CA LYS A 157 -2.25 -19.41 7.82
C LYS A 157 -2.98 -18.10 7.45
N SER A 158 -2.33 -16.97 7.71
CA SER A 158 -2.90 -15.61 7.60
C SER A 158 -2.11 -14.68 6.67
N VAL A 159 -0.95 -15.13 6.20
CA VAL A 159 -0.06 -14.41 5.27
C VAL A 159 0.15 -15.27 4.04
N TYR A 160 0.09 -14.66 2.86
CA TYR A 160 0.01 -15.35 1.57
C TYR A 160 1.19 -14.98 0.67
N TYR A 161 1.69 -15.96 -0.08
CA TYR A 161 2.91 -15.84 -0.88
C TYR A 161 2.75 -16.49 -2.25
N CYS A 162 3.29 -15.86 -3.29
CA CYS A 162 3.32 -16.42 -4.64
C CYS A 162 4.33 -17.55 -4.81
N SER A 163 5.33 -17.63 -3.94
CA SER A 163 6.42 -18.59 -3.98
C SER A 163 7.07 -18.77 -2.61
N GLU A 164 7.79 -19.88 -2.42
CA GLU A 164 8.61 -20.11 -1.23
C GLU A 164 9.75 -19.10 -1.09
N ALA A 165 10.31 -18.63 -2.21
CA ALA A 165 11.31 -17.59 -2.21
C ALA A 165 10.77 -16.29 -1.59
N CYS A 166 9.56 -15.87 -1.99
CA CYS A 166 8.90 -14.70 -1.40
C CYS A 166 8.58 -14.89 0.08
N GLN A 167 8.09 -16.08 0.47
CA GLN A 167 7.88 -16.42 1.87
C GLN A 167 9.18 -16.31 2.68
N GLY A 168 10.29 -16.84 2.16
CA GLY A 168 11.57 -16.79 2.85
C GLY A 168 12.10 -15.36 3.03
N ILE A 169 11.88 -14.48 2.05
CA ILE A 169 12.27 -13.06 2.13
C ILE A 169 11.46 -12.36 3.22
N ASP A 170 10.12 -12.39 3.14
CA ASP A 170 9.26 -11.71 4.12
C ASP A 170 9.42 -12.30 5.54
N TRP A 171 9.59 -13.61 5.66
CA TRP A 171 9.87 -14.26 6.95
C TRP A 171 11.12 -13.67 7.59
N ARG A 172 12.24 -13.58 6.86
CA ARG A 172 13.51 -13.12 7.41
C ARG A 172 13.50 -11.62 7.74
N SER A 173 12.83 -10.81 6.92
CA SER A 173 12.83 -9.35 7.04
C SER A 173 11.80 -8.83 8.05
N ARG A 174 10.63 -9.46 8.17
CA ARG A 174 9.50 -8.88 8.91
C ARG A 174 8.63 -9.92 9.61
N HIS A 175 8.01 -10.84 8.86
CA HIS A 175 6.88 -11.64 9.36
C HIS A 175 7.22 -12.54 10.56
N LYS A 176 8.46 -13.04 10.68
CA LYS A 176 8.88 -13.86 11.84
C LYS A 176 8.65 -13.17 13.19
N ASN A 177 8.70 -11.84 13.24
CA ASN A 177 8.56 -11.07 14.47
C ASN A 177 7.09 -10.96 14.93
N TYR A 178 6.14 -11.20 14.03
CA TYR A 178 4.70 -11.01 14.25
C TYR A 178 3.89 -12.30 14.11
N CYS A 179 4.49 -13.36 13.56
CA CYS A 179 3.85 -14.65 13.46
C CYS A 179 3.66 -15.23 14.87
N PRO A 180 2.43 -15.57 15.30
CA PRO A 180 2.20 -16.20 16.60
C PRO A 180 2.95 -17.53 16.67
N SER A 181 3.49 -17.88 17.84
CA SER A 181 4.06 -19.22 18.05
C SER A 181 3.03 -20.30 17.74
N PRO A 182 3.44 -21.45 17.17
CA PRO A 182 2.54 -22.59 17.03
C PRO A 182 1.92 -22.89 18.40
N ALA A 183 0.61 -23.04 18.47
CA ALA A 183 -0.01 -23.59 19.66
C ALA A 183 0.57 -25.00 19.88
N LEU A 184 1.11 -25.24 21.07
CA LEU A 184 1.63 -26.54 21.51
C LEU A 184 0.55 -27.63 21.43
#